data_AF-A0A2T4DQ12-F1
#
_entry.id   AF-A0A2T4DQ12-F1
#
_cell.length_a   1.000
_cell.length_b   1.000
_cell.length_c   1.000
_cell.angle_alpha   90.00
_cell.angle_beta   90.00
_cell.angle_gamma   90.00
#
_symmetry.space_group_name_H-M   'P 1'
#
loop_
_entity.id
_entity.type
_entity.pdbx_description
1 polymer ?
#
loop_
_entity_poly.entity_id
_entity_poly.type
_entity_poly.pdbx_seq_one_letter_code
_entity_poly.pdbx_strand_id
1 'polypeptide(L)'
;MKNDDQNKSQNQGGMGKRGVTRPMAEMSMKKDQHDDDKKEKDGGMKMDSGQRSEMLNMHHSNTLWVYWSLVMLGIWMVASPLTFDYAKNVVEPSGGRDVWLSMSGRIAAMKWSDIISGLLLIFFGWRALTPNRPYSIWICCFIGIWISMAPLIFWSPTAVGYLNGTMVGVLVIALSVLIPGMPNMIMYMKMGGDVPDGWSYNPSSWPQRWIMIALAFVGWIASRYLGAFQLGYIDYAWDPFFGNSTMKVLNSDMSHSWPISDAAFGTLAYTLEFLMGWMGGTSRWRTMPWMVTFFGILVIPLGFVSIFLVISQPLSVGAWCTFCLATAIIMLPMIPLQIDEVIAMGQHMVQRKRKGDSLWKVFWKGGEPVTTENDNRSPELISFPQQPGKVFKASIWGMSSSWMLTLSTILGVGLMFAPALFGVGIETKAADINHLGGALVVVTAVVCMAEPLRVGRYFNVLLGLAIAVLPWFVQDGSLLLSISDTVVGVAIAALSLSRGKITERYGLWDKYVK
;
A
#
# COMPACT_ATOMS: atom_id res chain seq x y z
N MET A 1 31.03 56.98 39.94
CA MET A 1 31.41 55.57 40.21
C MET A 1 30.12 54.80 40.45
N LYS A 2 29.69 53.97 39.49
CA LYS A 2 29.68 52.48 39.55
C LYS A 2 28.73 51.95 40.64
N ASN A 3 27.82 50.98 40.46
CA ASN A 3 27.45 50.00 39.43
C ASN A 3 26.01 49.55 39.80
N ASP A 4 25.08 49.37 38.86
CA ASP A 4 24.77 48.10 38.16
C ASP A 4 24.61 46.87 39.06
N ASP A 5 23.36 46.43 39.25
CA ASP A 5 23.04 45.02 39.51
C ASP A 5 21.95 44.55 38.54
N GLN A 6 22.44 43.98 37.44
CA GLN A 6 21.68 43.24 36.44
C GLN A 6 21.30 41.87 37.00
N ASN A 7 20.01 41.62 37.21
CA ASN A 7 19.52 40.26 37.36
C ASN A 7 19.16 39.70 35.98
N LYS A 8 20.18 39.17 35.28
CA LYS A 8 20.02 38.39 34.03
C LYS A 8 19.33 37.07 34.36
N SER A 9 18.03 36.99 34.08
CA SER A 9 17.32 35.71 34.01
C SER A 9 17.96 34.86 32.91
N GLN A 10 18.50 33.71 33.32
CA GLN A 10 19.15 32.72 32.49
C GLN A 10 18.25 32.32 31.31
N ASN A 11 18.77 32.58 30.12
CA ASN A 11 18.30 32.07 28.84
C ASN A 11 18.51 30.54 28.84
N GLN A 12 17.53 29.78 29.31
CA GLN A 12 17.58 28.32 29.26
C GLN A 12 17.35 27.85 27.81
N GLY A 13 18.48 27.55 27.16
CA GLY A 13 18.68 26.50 26.17
C GLY A 13 17.53 26.20 25.22
N GLY A 14 17.50 26.89 24.08
CA GLY A 14 16.77 26.42 22.91
C GLY A 14 17.30 25.05 22.49
N MET A 15 16.59 23.99 22.85
CA MET A 15 16.78 22.65 22.27
C MET A 15 16.76 22.82 20.75
N GLY A 16 17.87 22.50 20.08
CA GLY A 16 17.98 22.63 18.63
C GLY A 16 16.84 21.88 17.96
N LYS A 17 15.89 22.62 17.36
CA LYS A 17 14.73 22.07 16.64
C LYS A 17 15.20 21.42 15.32
N ARG A 18 15.88 20.27 15.38
CA ARG A 18 16.26 19.49 14.20
C ARG A 18 15.45 18.20 14.16
N GLY A 19 14.81 17.95 13.01
CA GLY A 19 14.02 16.74 12.76
C GLY A 19 12.63 16.82 13.35
N VAL A 20 11.68 17.38 12.59
CA VAL A 20 10.27 17.41 12.98
C VAL A 20 9.46 16.62 11.97
N THR A 21 8.88 15.51 12.41
CA THR A 21 7.75 14.88 11.73
C THR A 21 6.48 15.71 12.03
N ARG A 22 5.48 15.67 11.13
CA ARG A 22 4.21 16.40 11.23
C ARG A 22 3.59 16.56 12.64
N PRO A 23 3.62 15.56 13.55
CA PRO A 23 3.03 15.72 14.89
C PRO A 23 3.63 16.85 15.72
N MET A 24 4.92 17.18 15.56
CA MET A 24 5.49 18.30 16.33
C MET A 24 5.26 19.66 15.68
N ALA A 25 5.00 19.72 14.36
CA ALA A 25 4.50 20.93 13.73
C ALA A 25 3.07 21.24 14.25
N GLU A 26 2.22 20.22 14.37
CA GLU A 26 0.89 20.33 14.99
C GLU A 26 0.97 20.68 16.49
N MET A 27 1.95 20.16 17.25
CA MET A 27 2.13 20.56 18.66
C MET A 27 2.65 21.98 18.82
N SER A 28 3.57 22.47 17.98
CA SER A 28 3.92 23.90 17.99
C SER A 28 2.71 24.77 17.67
N MET A 29 1.86 24.32 16.74
CA MET A 29 0.62 25.02 16.39
C MET A 29 -0.42 25.04 17.52
N LYS A 30 -0.55 23.95 18.30
CA LYS A 30 -1.40 23.96 19.51
C LYS A 30 -0.87 24.92 20.59
N LYS A 31 0.45 25.11 20.65
CA LYS A 31 1.09 26.03 21.58
C LYS A 31 0.84 27.49 21.20
N ASP A 32 1.00 27.82 19.92
CA ASP A 32 0.68 29.14 19.39
C ASP A 32 -0.83 29.44 19.45
N GLN A 33 -1.69 28.43 19.23
CA GLN A 33 -3.14 28.52 19.45
C GLN A 33 -3.49 28.86 20.91
N HIS A 34 -2.79 28.30 21.89
CA HIS A 34 -3.05 28.61 23.30
C HIS A 34 -2.67 30.05 23.68
N ASP A 35 -1.68 30.64 22.99
CA ASP A 35 -1.31 32.05 23.18
C ASP A 35 -2.29 33.00 22.46
N ASP A 36 -2.82 32.60 21.29
CA ASP A 36 -3.83 33.36 20.55
C ASP A 36 -5.28 33.16 21.07
N ASP A 37 -5.59 32.08 21.79
CA ASP A 37 -6.91 31.78 22.38
C ASP A 37 -7.40 32.83 23.42
N LYS A 38 -6.55 33.81 23.78
CA LYS A 38 -6.96 35.00 24.51
C LYS A 38 -7.64 36.06 23.65
N LYS A 39 -7.69 35.91 22.32
CA LYS A 39 -8.36 36.82 21.39
C LYS A 39 -9.14 36.03 20.33
N GLU A 40 -10.44 36.28 20.30
CA GLU A 40 -11.42 35.88 19.27
C GLU A 40 -12.04 34.47 19.39
N LYS A 41 -13.24 34.46 20.00
CA LYS A 41 -14.28 33.45 19.77
C LYS A 41 -15.11 33.84 18.56
N ASP A 42 -15.52 32.83 17.79
CA ASP A 42 -16.42 32.83 16.64
C ASP A 42 -15.88 33.29 15.28
N GLY A 43 -15.45 32.30 14.49
CA GLY A 43 -15.16 32.41 13.06
C GLY A 43 -14.04 31.46 12.69
N GLY A 44 -14.29 30.44 11.85
CA GLY A 44 -13.29 29.45 11.47
C GLY A 44 -12.00 30.12 10.99
N MET A 45 -10.95 30.05 11.82
CA MET A 45 -9.67 30.73 11.58
C MET A 45 -9.07 30.26 10.26
N LYS A 46 -9.19 31.10 9.24
CA LYS A 46 -8.41 30.96 8.01
C LYS A 46 -7.05 31.57 8.31
N MET A 47 -6.01 30.73 8.36
CA MET A 47 -4.62 31.23 8.43
C MET A 47 -4.38 32.29 7.37
N ASP A 48 -3.85 33.43 7.78
CA ASP A 48 -3.47 34.49 6.87
C ASP A 48 -2.28 34.07 5.97
N SER A 49 -2.16 34.71 4.82
CA SER A 49 -1.06 34.50 3.86
C SER A 49 0.33 34.73 4.47
N GLY A 50 0.46 35.67 5.41
CA GLY A 50 1.69 35.93 6.17
C GLY A 50 2.05 34.75 7.08
N GLN A 51 1.09 34.28 7.87
CA GLN A 51 1.27 33.12 8.79
C GLN A 51 1.67 31.85 8.03
N ARG A 52 1.06 31.61 6.85
CA ARG A 52 1.43 30.46 5.99
C ARG A 52 2.86 30.54 5.48
N SER A 53 3.32 31.73 5.13
CA SER A 53 4.68 31.95 4.62
C SER A 53 5.73 31.76 5.72
N GLU A 54 5.44 32.25 6.93
CA GLU A 54 6.28 32.03 8.11
C GLU A 54 6.37 30.55 8.48
N MET A 55 5.22 29.87 8.52
CA MET A 55 5.14 28.43 8.79
C MET A 55 5.91 27.61 7.75
N LEU A 56 5.82 27.98 6.46
CA LEU A 56 6.58 27.35 5.39
C LEU A 56 8.09 27.52 5.59
N ASN A 57 8.54 28.71 5.98
CA ASN A 57 9.96 28.97 6.24
C ASN A 57 10.47 28.21 7.48
N MET A 58 9.68 28.17 8.56
CA MET A 58 10.03 27.39 9.76
C MET A 58 10.12 25.90 9.46
N HIS A 59 9.12 25.36 8.77
CA HIS A 59 9.12 23.96 8.35
C HIS A 59 10.33 23.65 7.46
N HIS A 60 10.60 24.51 6.46
CA HIS A 60 11.74 24.37 5.56
C HIS A 60 13.07 24.36 6.29
N SER A 61 13.25 25.23 7.30
CA SER A 61 14.45 25.28 8.13
C SER A 61 14.67 23.96 8.89
N ASN A 62 13.59 23.40 9.45
CA ASN A 62 13.65 22.13 10.19
C ASN A 62 13.96 20.92 9.29
N THR A 63 13.61 20.98 8.00
CA THR A 63 13.83 19.91 7.02
C THR A 63 15.00 20.18 6.08
N LEU A 64 15.80 21.23 6.27
CA LEU A 64 16.85 21.62 5.33
C LEU A 64 17.88 20.51 5.09
N TRP A 65 18.18 19.72 6.13
CA TRP A 65 19.09 18.57 6.05
C TRP A 65 18.63 17.51 5.04
N VAL A 66 17.32 17.37 4.84
CA VAL A 66 16.72 16.39 3.92
C VAL A 66 17.14 16.67 2.48
N TYR A 67 17.10 17.94 2.07
CA TYR A 67 17.47 18.34 0.72
C TYR A 67 18.98 18.20 0.48
N TRP A 68 19.80 18.43 1.50
CA TRP A 68 21.23 18.09 1.46
C TRP A 68 21.46 16.59 1.31
N SER A 69 20.70 15.75 2.03
CA SER A 69 20.76 14.29 1.87
C SER A 69 20.39 13.85 0.45
N LEU A 70 19.42 14.49 -0.21
CA LEU A 70 19.11 14.22 -1.62
C LEU A 70 20.30 14.51 -2.55
N VAL A 71 21.01 15.63 -2.33
CA VAL A 71 22.22 15.95 -3.10
C VAL A 71 23.32 14.91 -2.87
N MET A 72 23.53 14.50 -1.61
CA MET A 72 24.51 13.45 -1.26
C MET A 72 24.17 12.10 -1.90
N LEU A 73 22.89 11.71 -1.89
CA LEU A 73 22.42 10.51 -2.58
C LEU A 73 22.60 10.63 -4.10
N GLY A 74 22.44 11.82 -4.67
CA GLY A 74 22.74 12.07 -6.07
C GLY A 74 24.22 11.84 -6.41
N ILE A 75 25.14 12.31 -5.56
CA ILE A 75 26.58 12.05 -5.69
C ILE A 75 26.87 10.54 -5.57
N TRP A 76 26.24 9.87 -4.60
CA TRP A 76 26.35 8.42 -4.45
C TRP A 76 25.91 7.68 -5.72
N MET A 77 24.79 8.05 -6.32
CA MET A 77 24.28 7.42 -7.54
C MET A 77 25.22 7.61 -8.74
N VAL A 78 25.89 8.77 -8.86
CA VAL A 78 26.92 8.98 -9.89
C VAL A 78 28.16 8.11 -9.62
N ALA A 79 28.57 7.95 -8.36
CA ALA A 79 29.76 7.21 -7.98
C ALA A 79 29.56 5.67 -7.98
N SER A 80 28.35 5.18 -7.71
CA SER A 80 28.05 3.74 -7.57
C SER A 80 28.49 2.90 -8.78
N PRO A 81 28.10 3.22 -10.04
CA PRO A 81 28.53 2.40 -11.18
C PRO A 81 30.02 2.54 -11.52
N LEU A 82 30.70 3.59 -11.02
CA LEU A 82 32.14 3.77 -11.17
C LEU A 82 32.95 2.99 -10.13
N THR A 83 32.33 2.65 -8.99
CA THR A 83 32.97 1.96 -7.86
C THR A 83 32.69 0.46 -7.86
N PHE A 84 31.47 0.04 -8.19
CA PHE A 84 31.03 -1.35 -8.11
C PHE A 84 31.02 -2.12 -9.43
N ASP A 85 31.38 -1.49 -10.55
CA ASP A 85 31.44 -2.06 -11.91
C ASP A 85 30.34 -3.08 -12.23
N TYR A 86 29.24 -2.61 -12.81
CA TYR A 86 28.06 -3.43 -13.13
C TYR A 86 28.31 -4.49 -14.22
N ALA A 87 29.52 -4.58 -14.78
CA ALA A 87 29.90 -5.67 -15.67
C ALA A 87 30.43 -6.92 -14.94
N LYS A 88 30.59 -6.89 -13.61
CA LYS A 88 31.05 -8.04 -12.81
C LYS A 88 29.88 -8.86 -12.27
N ASN A 89 30.07 -10.18 -12.22
CA ASN A 89 29.10 -11.15 -11.69
C ASN A 89 27.70 -10.96 -12.29
N VAL A 90 27.65 -10.79 -13.61
CA VAL A 90 26.38 -10.62 -14.33
C VAL A 90 25.65 -11.95 -14.43
N VAL A 91 24.32 -11.90 -14.28
CA VAL A 91 23.44 -13.06 -14.34
C VAL A 91 22.40 -12.90 -15.43
N GLU A 92 21.98 -14.03 -15.98
CA GLU A 92 20.82 -14.10 -16.85
C GLU A 92 19.54 -14.36 -16.04
N PRO A 93 18.38 -13.87 -16.50
CA PRO A 93 17.09 -14.18 -15.89
C PRO A 93 16.85 -15.68 -15.78
N SER A 94 16.09 -16.10 -14.76
CA SER A 94 15.73 -17.51 -14.61
C SER A 94 14.87 -18.00 -15.77
N GLY A 95 14.89 -19.31 -16.01
CA GLY A 95 14.02 -19.96 -17.00
C GLY A 95 14.37 -19.65 -18.46
N GLY A 96 15.53 -19.03 -18.73
CA GLY A 96 15.98 -18.74 -20.10
C GLY A 96 15.09 -17.73 -20.84
N ARG A 97 14.45 -16.81 -20.09
CA ARG A 97 13.55 -15.80 -20.66
C ARG A 97 14.31 -14.85 -21.60
N ASP A 98 13.74 -14.62 -22.78
CA ASP A 98 14.20 -13.56 -23.68
C ASP A 98 13.88 -12.17 -23.10
N VAL A 99 14.91 -11.34 -23.00
CA VAL A 99 14.80 -9.95 -22.54
C VAL A 99 15.05 -8.99 -23.69
N TRP A 100 14.37 -7.85 -23.67
CA TRP A 100 14.40 -6.89 -24.79
C TRP A 100 15.72 -6.12 -24.93
N LEU A 101 16.62 -6.23 -23.95
CA LEU A 101 17.98 -5.67 -24.01
C LEU A 101 19.00 -6.80 -23.93
N SER A 102 20.01 -6.74 -24.80
CA SER A 102 21.19 -7.61 -24.67
C SER A 102 21.91 -7.35 -23.34
N MET A 103 22.72 -8.30 -22.88
CA MET A 103 23.52 -8.17 -21.65
C MET A 103 24.32 -6.85 -21.61
N SER A 104 25.04 -6.52 -22.69
CA SER A 104 25.79 -5.26 -22.78
C SER A 104 24.89 -4.03 -22.72
N GLY A 105 23.70 -4.09 -23.35
CA GLY A 105 22.68 -3.06 -23.28
C GLY A 105 22.13 -2.86 -21.87
N ARG A 106 21.86 -3.95 -21.12
CA ARG A 106 21.38 -3.92 -19.74
C ARG A 106 22.40 -3.28 -18.79
N ILE A 107 23.67 -3.67 -18.90
CA ILE A 107 24.77 -3.09 -18.12
C ILE A 107 24.87 -1.58 -18.38
N ALA A 108 24.89 -1.18 -19.66
CA ALA A 108 24.99 0.22 -20.05
C ALA A 108 23.77 1.03 -19.59
N ALA A 109 22.56 0.49 -19.75
CA ALA A 109 21.32 1.13 -19.34
C ALA A 109 21.28 1.36 -17.82
N MET A 110 21.63 0.35 -17.02
CA MET A 110 21.72 0.49 -15.56
C MET A 110 22.75 1.54 -15.15
N LYS A 111 23.95 1.52 -15.75
CA LYS A 111 25.00 2.50 -15.48
C LYS A 111 24.57 3.93 -15.77
N TRP A 112 24.01 4.18 -16.96
CA TRP A 112 23.58 5.51 -17.36
C TRP A 112 22.34 5.97 -16.61
N SER A 113 21.41 5.07 -16.30
CA SER A 113 20.24 5.38 -15.47
C SER A 113 20.66 5.92 -14.11
N ASP A 114 21.62 5.27 -13.46
CA ASP A 114 22.11 5.70 -12.14
C ASP A 114 22.84 7.05 -12.21
N ILE A 115 23.72 7.24 -13.20
CA ILE A 115 24.45 8.50 -13.39
C ILE A 115 23.49 9.67 -13.67
N ILE A 116 22.55 9.49 -14.62
CA ILE A 116 21.60 10.54 -14.99
C ILE A 116 20.69 10.87 -13.79
N SER A 117 20.15 9.85 -13.12
CA SER A 117 19.32 10.04 -11.93
C SER A 117 20.09 10.77 -10.83
N GLY A 118 21.36 10.42 -10.63
CA GLY A 118 22.24 11.07 -9.65
C GLY A 118 22.49 12.55 -9.96
N LEU A 119 22.79 12.89 -11.22
CA LEU A 119 22.98 14.28 -11.66
C LEU A 119 21.69 15.11 -11.51
N LEU A 120 20.54 14.54 -11.85
CA LEU A 120 19.25 15.19 -11.67
C LEU A 120 18.93 15.41 -10.19
N LEU A 121 19.23 14.45 -9.31
CA LEU A 121 19.07 14.61 -7.86
C LEU A 121 19.97 15.70 -7.29
N ILE A 122 21.22 15.82 -7.76
CA ILE A 122 22.11 16.93 -7.35
C ILE A 122 21.48 18.27 -7.75
N PHE A 123 21.04 18.40 -9.00
CA PHE A 123 20.47 19.65 -9.51
C PHE A 123 19.16 20.04 -8.80
N PHE A 124 18.19 19.12 -8.74
CA PHE A 124 16.89 19.40 -8.15
C PHE A 124 16.93 19.43 -6.61
N GLY A 125 17.78 18.62 -5.98
CA GLY A 125 18.07 18.69 -4.54
C GLY A 125 18.67 20.03 -4.15
N TRP A 126 19.64 20.53 -4.92
CA TRP A 126 20.20 21.87 -4.70
C TRP A 126 19.14 22.96 -4.87
N ARG A 127 18.32 22.88 -5.92
CA ARG A 127 17.21 23.82 -6.13
C ARG A 127 16.19 23.76 -4.98
N ALA A 128 15.99 22.60 -4.36
CA ALA A 128 15.11 22.41 -3.22
C ALA A 128 15.66 22.99 -1.91
N LEU A 129 16.93 23.41 -1.84
CA LEU A 129 17.45 24.15 -0.68
C LEU A 129 16.79 25.52 -0.52
N THR A 130 16.24 26.08 -1.61
CA THR A 130 15.44 27.31 -1.55
C THR A 130 13.97 26.99 -1.21
N PRO A 131 13.33 27.73 -0.28
CA PRO A 131 11.92 27.55 0.04
C PRO A 131 11.00 27.68 -1.19
N ASN A 132 9.81 27.08 -1.09
CA ASN A 132 8.73 27.19 -2.08
C ASN A 132 9.11 26.72 -3.51
N ARG A 133 9.83 25.60 -3.61
CA ARG A 133 10.14 24.93 -4.90
C ARG A 133 9.49 23.55 -5.01
N PRO A 134 8.15 23.45 -5.00
CA PRO A 134 7.45 22.16 -4.95
C PRO A 134 7.74 21.26 -6.15
N TYR A 135 7.92 21.84 -7.35
CA TYR A 135 8.26 21.06 -8.55
C TYR A 135 9.59 20.32 -8.42
N SER A 136 10.61 20.93 -7.82
CA SER A 136 11.90 20.27 -7.62
C SER A 136 11.76 19.03 -6.74
N ILE A 137 10.96 19.14 -5.68
CA ILE A 137 10.75 18.04 -4.72
C ILE A 137 9.95 16.90 -5.37
N TRP A 138 8.92 17.23 -6.15
CA TRP A 138 8.18 16.24 -6.93
C TRP A 138 9.06 15.53 -7.95
N ILE A 139 9.92 16.26 -8.65
CA ILE A 139 10.88 15.66 -9.58
C ILE A 139 11.83 14.72 -8.84
N CYS A 140 12.36 15.09 -7.67
CA CYS A 140 13.15 14.16 -6.84
C CYS A 140 12.37 12.89 -6.47
N CYS A 141 11.09 13.02 -6.11
CA CYS A 141 10.23 11.86 -5.82
C CYS A 141 10.09 10.94 -7.05
N PHE A 142 9.79 11.50 -8.23
CA PHE A 142 9.70 10.73 -9.47
C PHE A 142 11.04 10.09 -9.86
N ILE A 143 12.17 10.74 -9.58
CA ILE A 143 13.50 10.14 -9.74
C ILE A 143 13.66 8.95 -8.79
N GLY A 144 13.23 9.05 -7.53
CA GLY A 144 13.25 7.91 -6.59
C GLY A 144 12.39 6.72 -7.05
N ILE A 145 11.21 7.00 -7.61
CA ILE A 145 10.35 5.98 -8.23
C ILE A 145 11.06 5.35 -9.43
N TRP A 146 11.68 6.16 -10.30
CA TRP A 146 12.46 5.69 -11.44
C TRP A 146 13.64 4.81 -11.01
N ILE A 147 14.43 5.24 -10.01
CA ILE A 147 15.56 4.47 -9.47
C ILE A 147 15.10 3.10 -8.95
N SER A 148 13.92 3.02 -8.32
CA SER A 148 13.34 1.75 -7.85
C SER A 148 12.87 0.86 -9.00
N MET A 149 12.41 1.46 -10.10
CA MET A 149 11.82 0.78 -11.26
C MET A 149 12.87 0.39 -12.32
N ALA A 150 13.98 1.13 -12.44
CA ALA A 150 15.01 0.92 -13.45
C ALA A 150 15.65 -0.49 -13.39
N PRO A 151 15.95 -1.07 -12.21
CA PRO A 151 16.41 -2.46 -12.12
C PRO A 151 15.42 -3.49 -12.68
N LEU A 152 14.11 -3.19 -12.65
CA LEU A 152 13.07 -4.07 -13.15
C LEU A 152 12.94 -3.96 -14.66
N ILE A 153 12.88 -2.72 -15.15
CA ILE A 153 12.79 -2.42 -16.58
C ILE A 153 14.05 -2.95 -17.27
N PHE A 154 15.24 -2.56 -16.83
CA PHE A 154 16.46 -2.99 -17.52
C PHE A 154 16.92 -4.40 -17.16
N TRP A 155 16.11 -5.17 -16.41
CA TRP A 155 16.47 -6.50 -15.94
C TRP A 155 17.89 -6.50 -15.34
N SER A 156 18.08 -5.84 -14.20
CA SER A 156 19.42 -5.53 -13.68
C SER A 156 20.31 -6.78 -13.67
N PRO A 157 21.43 -6.77 -14.43
CA PRO A 157 22.29 -7.96 -14.52
C PRO A 157 23.02 -8.30 -13.23
N THR A 158 23.05 -7.39 -12.25
CA THR A 158 23.82 -7.57 -11.02
C THR A 158 22.96 -7.34 -9.79
N ALA A 159 23.15 -8.18 -8.77
CA ALA A 159 22.45 -8.05 -7.49
C ALA A 159 22.75 -6.70 -6.81
N VAL A 160 23.95 -6.15 -7.01
CA VAL A 160 24.36 -4.84 -6.47
C VAL A 160 23.53 -3.72 -7.10
N GLY A 161 23.32 -3.73 -8.42
CA GLY A 161 22.48 -2.74 -9.09
C GLY A 161 21.04 -2.77 -8.60
N TYR A 162 20.48 -3.97 -8.44
CA TYR A 162 19.12 -4.15 -7.90
C TYR A 162 18.99 -3.69 -6.45
N LEU A 163 19.94 -4.05 -5.58
CA LEU A 163 19.96 -3.63 -4.18
C LEU A 163 20.09 -2.10 -4.06
N ASN A 164 21.03 -1.51 -4.80
CA ASN A 164 21.28 -0.07 -4.80
C ASN A 164 20.04 0.70 -5.26
N GLY A 165 19.44 0.29 -6.39
CA GLY A 165 18.22 0.91 -6.90
C GLY A 165 17.04 0.82 -5.90
N THR A 166 16.84 -0.35 -5.29
CA THR A 166 15.76 -0.54 -4.31
C THR A 166 15.97 0.35 -3.06
N MET A 167 17.18 0.36 -2.49
CA MET A 167 17.45 1.09 -1.25
C MET A 167 17.49 2.61 -1.46
N VAL A 168 18.23 3.07 -2.48
CA VAL A 168 18.35 4.51 -2.76
C VAL A 168 17.02 5.07 -3.25
N GLY A 169 16.28 4.32 -4.06
CA GLY A 169 14.94 4.71 -4.50
C GLY A 169 13.99 4.99 -3.33
N VAL A 170 13.92 4.06 -2.36
CA VAL A 170 13.12 4.24 -1.14
C VAL A 170 13.57 5.46 -0.33
N LEU A 171 14.89 5.63 -0.14
CA LEU A 171 15.42 6.78 0.60
C LEU A 171 15.07 8.11 -0.07
N VAL A 172 15.20 8.19 -1.40
CA VAL A 172 14.87 9.38 -2.17
C VAL A 172 13.38 9.70 -2.08
N ILE A 173 12.49 8.71 -2.18
CA ILE A 173 11.04 8.91 -2.01
C ILE A 173 10.74 9.39 -0.57
N ALA A 174 11.32 8.73 0.43
CA ALA A 174 11.11 9.08 1.83
C ALA A 174 11.59 10.50 2.16
N LEU A 175 12.79 10.86 1.71
CA LEU A 175 13.37 12.19 1.91
C LEU A 175 12.63 13.25 1.08
N SER A 176 12.11 12.94 -0.09
CA SER A 176 11.42 13.96 -0.91
C SER A 176 10.02 14.29 -0.40
N VAL A 177 9.16 13.30 -0.09
CA VAL A 177 7.73 13.55 0.16
C VAL A 177 7.19 12.99 1.47
N LEU A 178 7.88 12.01 2.08
CA LEU A 178 7.41 11.39 3.32
C LEU A 178 7.79 12.22 4.54
N ILE A 179 9.08 12.50 4.70
CA ILE A 179 9.67 13.18 5.86
C ILE A 179 9.26 14.67 5.90
N PRO A 180 9.51 15.47 4.85
CA PRO A 180 9.04 16.86 4.83
C PRO A 180 7.52 16.97 4.56
N GLY A 181 6.85 15.85 4.27
CA GLY A 181 5.46 15.85 3.83
C GLY A 181 5.28 16.36 2.40
N MET A 182 4.02 16.36 1.94
CA MET A 182 3.70 16.75 0.58
C MET A 182 4.19 18.18 0.25
N PRO A 183 4.84 18.37 -0.91
CA PRO A 183 5.27 19.69 -1.36
C PRO A 183 4.10 20.68 -1.35
N ASN A 184 4.31 21.85 -0.74
CA ASN A 184 3.34 22.93 -0.63
C ASN A 184 2.07 22.62 0.18
N MET A 185 2.07 21.56 0.99
CA MET A 185 0.90 21.21 1.81
C MET A 185 0.42 22.37 2.71
N ILE A 186 1.36 23.08 3.33
CA ILE A 186 1.06 24.20 4.26
C ILE A 186 0.17 25.26 3.59
N MET A 187 0.31 25.46 2.27
CA MET A 187 -0.49 26.43 1.53
C MET A 187 -1.93 25.95 1.25
N TYR A 188 -2.18 24.64 1.31
CA TYR A 188 -3.47 24.03 1.00
C TYR A 188 -4.12 23.33 2.20
N MET A 189 -3.46 23.31 3.36
CA MET A 189 -3.95 22.65 4.56
C MET A 189 -5.25 23.31 5.05
N LYS A 190 -6.26 22.47 5.30
CA LYS A 190 -7.58 22.89 5.76
C LYS A 190 -7.90 22.23 7.09
N MET A 191 -7.83 23.04 8.15
CA MET A 191 -8.17 22.62 9.52
C MET A 191 -9.63 22.15 9.58
N GLY A 192 -9.91 21.19 10.47
CA GLY A 192 -11.25 20.65 10.70
C GLY A 192 -11.21 19.20 11.15
N GLY A 193 -12.39 18.58 11.30
CA GLY A 193 -12.52 17.20 11.78
C GLY A 193 -11.79 16.19 10.91
N ASP A 194 -11.41 15.08 11.53
CA ASP A 194 -10.75 13.95 10.90
C ASP A 194 -11.64 12.70 10.77
N VAL A 195 -12.82 12.68 11.41
CA VAL A 195 -13.82 11.61 11.22
C VAL A 195 -14.75 11.96 10.04
N PRO A 196 -14.96 11.02 9.09
CA PRO A 196 -15.93 11.23 8.02
C PRO A 196 -17.36 11.38 8.55
N ASP A 197 -18.16 12.21 7.89
CA ASP A 197 -19.52 12.53 8.34
C ASP A 197 -20.42 11.28 8.43
N GLY A 198 -20.96 11.02 9.62
CA GLY A 198 -21.81 9.86 9.90
C GLY A 198 -21.06 8.52 10.11
N TRP A 199 -19.72 8.53 10.15
CA TRP A 199 -18.92 7.35 10.44
C TRP A 199 -18.71 7.14 11.93
N SER A 200 -18.62 5.88 12.36
CA SER A 200 -18.35 5.52 13.76
C SER A 200 -16.87 5.44 14.13
N TYR A 201 -15.97 5.49 13.14
CA TYR A 201 -14.52 5.50 13.30
C TYR A 201 -13.84 6.21 12.13
N ASN A 202 -12.55 6.52 12.26
CA ASN A 202 -11.75 7.09 11.19
C ASN A 202 -10.97 6.01 10.41
N PRO A 203 -11.26 5.78 9.11
CA PRO A 203 -10.54 4.80 8.30
C PRO A 203 -9.09 5.20 7.97
N SER A 204 -8.75 6.49 8.10
CA SER A 204 -7.38 6.98 7.93
C SER A 204 -6.57 7.00 9.24
N SER A 205 -7.11 6.43 10.32
CA SER A 205 -6.45 6.38 11.63
C SER A 205 -5.14 5.56 11.58
N TRP A 206 -4.20 5.87 12.49
CA TRP A 206 -2.94 5.14 12.58
C TRP A 206 -3.11 3.64 12.89
N PRO A 207 -4.06 3.22 13.77
CA PRO A 207 -4.43 1.82 13.92
C PRO A 207 -4.71 1.11 12.60
N GLN A 208 -5.54 1.66 11.71
CA GLN A 208 -5.82 0.99 10.42
C GLN A 208 -4.61 0.96 9.49
N ARG A 209 -3.80 2.01 9.51
CA ARG A 209 -2.65 2.13 8.60
C ARG A 209 -1.48 1.23 8.99
N TRP A 210 -1.19 1.06 10.29
CA TRP A 210 -0.01 0.27 10.69
C TRP A 210 -0.14 -1.19 10.27
N ILE A 211 -1.34 -1.79 10.35
CA ILE A 211 -1.53 -3.19 9.97
C ILE A 211 -1.33 -3.36 8.47
N MET A 212 -1.84 -2.44 7.65
CA MET A 212 -1.62 -2.45 6.20
C MET A 212 -0.13 -2.30 5.86
N ILE A 213 0.59 -1.41 6.55
CA ILE A 213 2.04 -1.21 6.38
C ILE A 213 2.81 -2.48 6.75
N ALA A 214 2.46 -3.12 7.86
CA ALA A 214 3.09 -4.35 8.32
C ALA A 214 2.86 -5.49 7.33
N LEU A 215 1.63 -5.68 6.86
CA LEU A 215 1.27 -6.68 5.86
C LEU A 215 2.01 -6.42 4.53
N ALA A 216 1.99 -5.18 4.03
CA ALA A 216 2.73 -4.80 2.82
C ALA A 216 4.24 -5.07 2.96
N PHE A 217 4.83 -4.87 4.13
CA PHE A 217 6.24 -5.18 4.38
C PHE A 217 6.53 -6.69 4.34
N VAL A 218 5.64 -7.53 4.88
CA VAL A 218 5.80 -8.99 4.76
C VAL A 218 5.65 -9.43 3.29
N GLY A 219 4.67 -8.86 2.57
CA GLY A 219 4.51 -9.07 1.12
C GLY A 219 5.72 -8.64 0.31
N TRP A 220 6.34 -7.52 0.69
CA TRP A 220 7.59 -7.02 0.11
C TRP A 220 8.75 -8.01 0.28
N ILE A 221 8.92 -8.59 1.48
CA ILE A 221 9.98 -9.58 1.74
C ILE A 221 9.81 -10.81 0.83
N ALA A 222 8.60 -11.36 0.78
CA ALA A 222 8.31 -12.53 -0.05
C ALA A 222 8.49 -12.23 -1.54
N SER A 223 7.99 -11.09 -2.02
CA SER A 223 8.11 -10.68 -3.42
C SER A 223 9.55 -10.41 -3.82
N ARG A 224 10.35 -9.81 -2.93
CA ARG A 224 11.78 -9.57 -3.17
C ARG A 224 12.56 -10.88 -3.26
N TYR A 225 12.22 -11.86 -2.43
CA TYR A 225 12.83 -13.19 -2.48
C TYR A 225 12.55 -13.89 -3.82
N LEU A 226 11.28 -13.91 -4.25
CA LEU A 226 10.88 -14.49 -5.52
C LEU A 226 11.44 -13.70 -6.72
N GLY A 227 11.52 -12.37 -6.62
CA GLY A 227 12.13 -11.51 -7.63
C GLY A 227 13.64 -11.73 -7.77
N ALA A 228 14.33 -12.05 -6.68
CA ALA A 228 15.75 -12.41 -6.73
C ALA A 228 15.99 -13.71 -7.52
N PHE A 229 15.08 -14.69 -7.42
CA PHE A 229 15.12 -15.89 -8.26
C PHE A 229 14.88 -15.53 -9.72
N GLN A 230 13.82 -14.78 -10.03
CA GLN A 230 13.47 -14.43 -11.41
C GLN A 230 14.53 -13.58 -12.13
N LEU A 231 15.19 -12.68 -11.40
CA LEU A 231 16.31 -11.89 -11.92
C LEU A 231 17.62 -12.70 -12.03
N GLY A 232 17.66 -13.94 -11.55
CA GLY A 232 18.81 -14.84 -11.65
C GLY A 232 19.86 -14.68 -10.56
N TYR A 233 19.57 -13.97 -9.46
CA TYR A 233 20.53 -13.80 -8.36
C TYR A 233 20.63 -15.01 -7.44
N ILE A 234 19.60 -15.87 -7.45
CA ILE A 234 19.59 -17.15 -6.76
C ILE A 234 19.12 -18.23 -7.73
N ASP A 235 19.82 -19.37 -7.75
CA ASP A 235 19.51 -20.48 -8.67
C ASP A 235 18.36 -21.37 -8.19
N TYR A 236 18.02 -21.26 -6.90
CA TYR A 236 17.04 -22.13 -6.24
C TYR A 236 16.12 -21.31 -5.33
N ALA A 237 14.81 -21.46 -5.57
CA ALA A 237 13.77 -20.96 -4.68
C ALA A 237 13.37 -22.06 -3.68
N TRP A 238 13.74 -21.87 -2.42
CA TRP A 238 13.33 -22.73 -1.31
C TRP A 238 11.82 -22.67 -1.15
N ASP A 239 11.18 -23.83 -0.99
CA ASP A 239 9.75 -23.94 -0.74
C ASP A 239 9.49 -25.04 0.32
N PRO A 240 8.89 -24.71 1.48
CA PRO A 240 8.68 -25.67 2.56
C PRO A 240 7.55 -26.68 2.31
N PHE A 241 6.60 -26.41 1.41
CA PHE A 241 5.42 -27.27 1.20
C PHE A 241 5.39 -27.91 -0.20
N PHE A 242 5.85 -27.22 -1.23
CA PHE A 242 5.73 -27.65 -2.63
C PHE A 242 7.07 -27.89 -3.34
N GLY A 243 8.20 -27.70 -2.66
CA GLY A 243 9.54 -27.97 -3.19
C GLY A 243 9.80 -27.30 -4.55
N ASN A 244 10.22 -28.09 -5.55
CA ASN A 244 10.55 -27.59 -6.89
C ASN A 244 9.37 -27.00 -7.68
N SER A 245 8.13 -27.15 -7.19
CA SER A 245 6.93 -26.61 -7.84
C SER A 245 6.97 -25.08 -7.93
N THR A 246 7.53 -24.38 -6.93
CA THR A 246 7.69 -22.93 -6.98
C THR A 246 8.50 -22.49 -8.20
N MET A 247 9.60 -23.19 -8.52
CA MET A 247 10.42 -22.85 -9.68
C MET A 247 9.68 -23.08 -11.00
N LYS A 248 8.79 -24.09 -11.07
CA LYS A 248 7.91 -24.30 -12.24
C LYS A 248 6.93 -23.14 -12.41
N VAL A 249 6.36 -22.64 -11.31
CA VAL A 249 5.45 -21.49 -11.33
C VAL A 249 6.19 -20.22 -11.77
N LEU A 250 7.37 -19.94 -11.20
CA LEU A 250 8.15 -18.73 -11.49
C LEU A 250 8.74 -18.69 -12.91
N ASN A 251 8.98 -19.85 -13.52
CA ASN A 251 9.46 -20.00 -14.90
C ASN A 251 8.35 -20.47 -15.87
N SER A 252 7.08 -20.26 -15.50
CA SER A 252 5.95 -20.63 -16.35
C SER A 252 5.75 -19.66 -17.51
N ASP A 253 5.07 -20.12 -18.56
CA ASP A 253 4.65 -19.27 -19.69
C ASP A 253 3.81 -18.07 -19.22
N MET A 254 3.01 -18.25 -18.17
CA MET A 254 2.23 -17.17 -17.57
C MET A 254 3.14 -16.08 -16.98
N SER A 255 4.16 -16.45 -16.21
CA SER A 255 5.14 -15.46 -15.72
C SER A 255 5.94 -14.84 -16.86
N HIS A 256 6.25 -15.61 -17.90
CA HIS A 256 6.99 -15.16 -19.08
C HIS A 256 6.18 -14.26 -20.02
N SER A 257 4.85 -14.29 -19.91
CA SER A 257 3.95 -13.45 -20.72
C SER A 257 4.10 -11.95 -20.42
N TRP A 258 4.62 -11.60 -19.24
CA TRP A 258 4.86 -10.22 -18.86
C TRP A 258 6.31 -9.82 -19.17
N PRO A 259 6.55 -8.61 -19.73
CA PRO A 259 7.88 -8.25 -20.19
C PRO A 259 8.86 -8.07 -19.01
N ILE A 260 8.34 -7.80 -17.81
CA ILE A 260 9.10 -7.62 -16.56
C ILE A 260 8.79 -8.79 -15.62
N SER A 261 9.74 -9.13 -14.74
CA SER A 261 9.52 -10.05 -13.62
C SER A 261 8.31 -9.63 -12.78
N ASP A 262 7.31 -10.51 -12.68
CA ASP A 262 6.09 -10.30 -11.92
C ASP A 262 6.36 -10.21 -10.41
N ALA A 263 7.26 -11.05 -9.88
CA ALA A 263 7.64 -10.98 -8.47
C ALA A 263 8.42 -9.69 -8.13
N ALA A 264 9.34 -9.28 -9.01
CA ALA A 264 10.10 -8.06 -8.80
C ALA A 264 9.22 -6.80 -8.99
N PHE A 265 8.23 -6.84 -9.87
CA PHE A 265 7.18 -5.81 -9.95
C PHE A 265 6.34 -5.76 -8.67
N GLY A 266 5.98 -6.91 -8.09
CA GLY A 266 5.35 -6.98 -6.77
C GLY A 266 6.16 -6.24 -5.71
N THR A 267 7.50 -6.40 -5.71
CA THR A 267 8.39 -5.68 -4.80
C THR A 267 8.26 -4.15 -4.93
N LEU A 268 8.15 -3.63 -6.16
CA LEU A 268 7.92 -2.19 -6.38
C LEU A 268 6.52 -1.77 -5.88
N ALA A 269 5.49 -2.55 -6.17
CA ALA A 269 4.13 -2.27 -5.71
C ALA A 269 4.06 -2.18 -4.17
N TYR A 270 4.55 -3.21 -3.47
CA TYR A 270 4.60 -3.21 -2.00
C TYR A 270 5.45 -2.06 -1.44
N THR A 271 6.54 -1.69 -2.12
CA THR A 271 7.36 -0.53 -1.74
C THR A 271 6.54 0.75 -1.75
N LEU A 272 5.78 1.00 -2.81
CA LEU A 272 4.91 2.17 -2.90
C LEU A 272 3.77 2.08 -1.90
N GLU A 273 3.19 0.91 -1.67
CA GLU A 273 2.10 0.70 -0.71
C GLU A 273 2.49 1.09 0.72
N PHE A 274 3.59 0.57 1.26
CA PHE A 274 3.95 0.92 2.65
C PHE A 274 4.42 2.37 2.77
N LEU A 275 5.07 2.94 1.74
CA LEU A 275 5.48 4.35 1.73
C LEU A 275 4.25 5.28 1.70
N MET A 276 3.26 4.99 0.87
CA MET A 276 1.97 5.69 0.87
C MET A 276 1.18 5.43 2.15
N GLY A 277 1.35 4.24 2.74
CA GLY A 277 0.84 3.86 4.05
C GLY A 277 1.34 4.81 5.15
N TRP A 278 2.62 5.21 5.16
CA TRP A 278 3.16 6.21 6.08
C TRP A 278 2.81 7.65 5.72
N MET A 279 2.50 7.93 4.46
CA MET A 279 2.15 9.27 4.01
C MET A 279 0.76 9.71 4.49
N GLY A 280 0.69 10.91 5.09
CA GLY A 280 -0.59 11.52 5.48
C GLY A 280 -0.87 11.55 6.98
N GLY A 281 -1.79 12.43 7.38
CA GLY A 281 -2.38 12.42 8.72
C GLY A 281 -3.71 11.67 8.76
N THR A 282 -4.42 11.73 9.89
CA THR A 282 -5.72 11.10 10.08
C THR A 282 -6.84 11.72 9.25
N SER A 283 -6.63 12.92 8.69
CA SER A 283 -7.57 13.61 7.80
C SER A 283 -7.24 13.44 6.30
N ARG A 284 -6.40 12.46 5.93
CA ARG A 284 -5.90 12.31 4.55
C ARG A 284 -6.99 11.99 3.51
N TRP A 285 -8.04 11.27 3.89
CA TRP A 285 -9.21 11.01 3.04
C TRP A 285 -9.86 12.30 2.50
N ARG A 286 -9.79 13.40 3.25
CA ARG A 286 -10.31 14.72 2.86
C ARG A 286 -9.23 15.65 2.29
N THR A 287 -8.05 15.66 2.90
CA THR A 287 -6.99 16.62 2.57
C THR A 287 -6.17 16.21 1.34
N MET A 288 -6.10 14.91 1.04
CA MET A 288 -5.33 14.35 -0.08
C MET A 288 -6.12 13.24 -0.83
N PRO A 289 -7.30 13.52 -1.42
CA PRO A 289 -8.09 12.49 -2.12
C PRO A 289 -7.33 11.78 -3.24
N TRP A 290 -6.49 12.50 -3.98
CA TRP A 290 -5.63 11.92 -5.03
C TRP A 290 -4.74 10.80 -4.48
N MET A 291 -4.18 10.99 -3.29
CA MET A 291 -3.26 10.04 -2.67
C MET A 291 -3.99 8.77 -2.27
N VAL A 292 -5.15 8.92 -1.62
CA VAL A 292 -6.02 7.80 -1.27
C VAL A 292 -6.49 7.05 -2.51
N THR A 293 -6.72 7.76 -3.62
CA THR A 293 -7.08 7.14 -4.89
C THR A 293 -5.95 6.27 -5.43
N PHE A 294 -4.72 6.78 -5.52
CA PHE A 294 -3.58 5.95 -5.96
C PHE A 294 -3.28 4.80 -5.00
N PHE A 295 -3.40 5.01 -3.69
CA PHE A 295 -3.21 3.95 -2.72
C PHE A 295 -4.28 2.86 -2.86
N GLY A 296 -5.55 3.26 -3.08
CA GLY A 296 -6.63 2.34 -3.41
C GLY A 296 -6.41 1.60 -4.74
N ILE A 297 -5.87 2.26 -5.76
CA ILE A 297 -5.52 1.62 -7.05
C ILE A 297 -4.39 0.60 -6.89
N LEU A 298 -3.39 0.90 -6.06
CA LEU A 298 -2.31 -0.04 -5.78
C LEU A 298 -2.86 -1.26 -5.03
N VAL A 299 -3.55 -1.06 -3.91
CA VAL A 299 -3.97 -2.19 -3.06
C VAL A 299 -5.10 -3.02 -3.69
N ILE A 300 -6.13 -2.37 -4.27
CA ILE A 300 -7.35 -3.07 -4.70
C ILE A 300 -7.17 -3.72 -6.09
N PRO A 301 -7.01 -2.97 -7.20
CA PRO A 301 -6.70 -3.55 -8.50
C PRO A 301 -5.47 -4.46 -8.54
N LEU A 302 -4.30 -4.02 -8.04
CA LEU A 302 -3.11 -4.91 -8.11
C LEU A 302 -3.26 -6.11 -7.17
N GLY A 303 -3.96 -5.96 -6.05
CA GLY A 303 -4.36 -7.09 -5.21
C GLY A 303 -5.16 -8.13 -5.99
N PHE A 304 -6.14 -7.72 -6.79
CA PHE A 304 -6.89 -8.63 -7.67
C PHE A 304 -6.03 -9.23 -8.79
N VAL A 305 -5.10 -8.49 -9.36
CA VAL A 305 -4.13 -9.04 -10.33
C VAL A 305 -3.26 -10.11 -9.67
N SER A 306 -2.77 -9.87 -8.45
CA SER A 306 -2.00 -10.86 -7.69
C SER A 306 -2.82 -12.11 -7.37
N ILE A 307 -4.08 -11.94 -6.98
CA ILE A 307 -5.02 -13.05 -6.78
C ILE A 307 -5.21 -13.85 -8.06
N PHE A 308 -5.40 -13.17 -9.21
CA PHE A 308 -5.52 -13.83 -10.51
C PHE A 308 -4.27 -14.67 -10.84
N LEU A 309 -3.07 -14.13 -10.60
CA LEU A 309 -1.82 -14.86 -10.80
C LEU A 309 -1.67 -16.07 -9.87
N VAL A 310 -2.26 -16.03 -8.68
CA VAL A 310 -2.27 -17.19 -7.76
C VAL A 310 -3.29 -18.23 -8.20
N ILE A 311 -4.46 -17.81 -8.70
CA ILE A 311 -5.48 -18.71 -9.24
C ILE A 311 -4.98 -19.42 -10.51
N SER A 312 -4.17 -18.76 -11.33
CA SER A 312 -3.65 -19.37 -12.56
C SER A 312 -2.58 -20.45 -12.33
N GLN A 313 -1.97 -20.53 -11.15
CA GLN A 313 -0.91 -21.51 -10.84
C GLN A 313 -1.39 -22.96 -10.98
N PRO A 314 -2.45 -23.41 -10.26
CA PRO A 314 -2.95 -24.76 -10.43
C PRO A 314 -3.57 -24.99 -11.82
N LEU A 315 -4.25 -23.97 -12.39
CA LEU A 315 -5.01 -24.10 -13.64
C LEU A 315 -4.14 -24.20 -14.89
N SER A 316 -3.09 -23.39 -14.98
CA SER A 316 -2.26 -23.27 -16.18
C SER A 316 -0.90 -23.93 -16.04
N VAL A 317 -0.37 -24.04 -14.82
CA VAL A 317 0.96 -24.63 -14.56
C VAL A 317 0.86 -26.03 -13.96
N GLY A 318 -0.26 -26.38 -13.32
CA GLY A 318 -0.38 -27.63 -12.56
C GLY A 318 0.58 -27.68 -11.36
N ALA A 319 0.89 -26.52 -10.77
CA ALA A 319 1.86 -26.39 -9.69
C ALA A 319 1.42 -25.33 -8.67
N TRP A 320 1.97 -25.44 -7.46
CA TRP A 320 1.73 -24.49 -6.38
C TRP A 320 3.03 -23.82 -5.95
N CYS A 321 2.90 -22.59 -5.44
CA CYS A 321 3.99 -21.80 -4.90
C CYS A 321 3.64 -21.33 -3.48
N THR A 322 4.40 -21.78 -2.47
CA THR A 322 4.10 -21.44 -1.07
C THR A 322 4.11 -19.94 -0.83
N PHE A 323 5.17 -19.27 -1.30
CA PHE A 323 5.32 -17.83 -1.06
C PHE A 323 4.29 -17.00 -1.82
N CYS A 324 3.81 -17.48 -2.98
CA CYS A 324 2.75 -16.85 -3.74
C CYS A 324 1.39 -16.97 -3.04
N LEU A 325 1.10 -18.13 -2.44
CA LEU A 325 -0.07 -18.29 -1.57
C LEU A 325 0.04 -17.44 -0.31
N ALA A 326 1.22 -17.38 0.31
CA ALA A 326 1.46 -16.56 1.48
C ALA A 326 1.24 -15.06 1.19
N THR A 327 1.73 -14.54 0.06
CA THR A 327 1.47 -13.14 -0.33
C THR A 327 -0.01 -12.89 -0.62
N ALA A 328 -0.73 -13.83 -1.25
CA ALA A 328 -2.18 -13.71 -1.43
C ALA A 328 -2.95 -13.68 -0.10
N ILE A 329 -2.56 -14.50 0.89
CA ILE A 329 -3.16 -14.49 2.24
C ILE A 329 -2.95 -13.15 2.94
N ILE A 330 -1.80 -12.50 2.71
CA ILE A 330 -1.46 -11.19 3.28
C ILE A 330 -2.23 -10.06 2.57
N MET A 331 -2.30 -10.10 1.24
CA MET A 331 -2.93 -9.05 0.42
C MET A 331 -4.44 -9.06 0.50
N LEU A 332 -5.06 -10.24 0.54
CA LEU A 332 -6.51 -10.35 0.44
C LEU A 332 -7.23 -9.60 1.58
N PRO A 333 -6.78 -9.63 2.86
CA PRO A 333 -7.32 -8.78 3.93
C PRO A 333 -7.00 -7.29 3.81
N MET A 334 -5.99 -6.88 3.04
CA MET A 334 -5.70 -5.45 2.84
C MET A 334 -6.76 -4.77 1.98
N ILE A 335 -7.38 -5.49 1.05
CA ILE A 335 -8.46 -4.98 0.19
C ILE A 335 -9.66 -4.46 1.00
N PRO A 336 -10.29 -5.25 1.90
CA PRO A 336 -11.41 -4.77 2.71
C PRO A 336 -11.02 -3.65 3.68
N LEU A 337 -9.78 -3.61 4.18
CA LEU A 337 -9.33 -2.52 5.04
C LEU A 337 -9.14 -1.20 4.26
N GLN A 338 -8.62 -1.29 3.04
CA GLN A 338 -8.38 -0.09 2.24
C GLN A 338 -9.65 0.52 1.64
N ILE A 339 -10.69 -0.29 1.40
CA ILE A 339 -11.88 0.22 0.72
C ILE A 339 -12.63 1.28 1.54
N ASP A 340 -12.60 1.16 2.86
CA ASP A 340 -13.26 2.10 3.76
C ASP A 340 -12.74 3.52 3.54
N GLU A 341 -11.42 3.67 3.42
CA GLU A 341 -10.80 4.96 3.17
C GLU A 341 -11.18 5.54 1.80
N VAL A 342 -11.26 4.68 0.77
CA VAL A 342 -11.68 5.06 -0.58
C VAL A 342 -13.15 5.52 -0.58
N ILE A 343 -14.02 4.83 0.16
CA ILE A 343 -15.44 5.19 0.28
C ILE A 343 -15.59 6.52 1.04
N ALA A 344 -14.90 6.70 2.17
CA ALA A 344 -14.91 7.95 2.92
C ALA A 344 -14.44 9.15 2.07
N MET A 345 -13.36 8.96 1.32
CA MET A 345 -12.84 9.95 0.37
C MET A 345 -13.85 10.27 -0.75
N GLY A 346 -14.48 9.26 -1.35
CA GLY A 346 -15.53 9.44 -2.37
C GLY A 346 -16.76 10.18 -1.84
N GLN A 347 -17.23 9.82 -0.64
CA GLN A 347 -18.33 10.51 0.03
C GLN A 347 -18.00 11.98 0.28
N HIS A 348 -16.79 12.28 0.75
CA HIS A 348 -16.33 13.65 0.92
C HIS A 348 -16.43 14.45 -0.37
N MET A 349 -15.88 13.89 -1.46
CA MET A 349 -15.90 14.55 -2.77
C MET A 349 -17.33 14.83 -3.26
N VAL A 350 -18.25 13.87 -3.08
CA VAL A 350 -19.67 14.05 -3.42
C VAL A 350 -20.32 15.13 -2.56
N GLN A 351 -20.07 15.14 -1.25
CA GLN A 351 -20.58 16.18 -0.34
C GLN A 351 -20.08 17.57 -0.72
N ARG A 352 -18.80 17.71 -1.07
CA ARG A 352 -18.22 18.99 -1.53
C ARG A 352 -18.82 19.45 -2.86
N LYS A 353 -19.01 18.53 -3.82
CA LYS A 353 -19.69 18.84 -5.09
C LYS A 353 -21.11 19.35 -4.85
N ARG A 354 -21.87 18.73 -3.93
CA ARG A 354 -23.22 19.18 -3.57
C ARG A 354 -23.24 20.56 -2.91
N LYS A 355 -22.17 20.96 -2.24
CA LYS A 355 -21.97 22.30 -1.68
C LYS A 355 -21.44 23.33 -2.70
N GLY A 356 -21.28 22.96 -3.98
CA GLY A 356 -20.86 23.85 -5.07
C GLY A 356 -19.36 23.87 -5.37
N ASP A 357 -18.54 23.04 -4.72
CA ASP A 357 -17.11 22.98 -5.01
C ASP A 357 -16.81 22.23 -6.32
N SER A 358 -15.74 22.64 -7.00
CA SER A 358 -15.16 21.88 -8.12
C SER A 358 -14.50 20.59 -7.63
N LEU A 359 -14.96 19.44 -8.14
CA LEU A 359 -14.39 18.12 -7.83
C LEU A 359 -12.89 18.04 -8.10
N TRP A 360 -12.41 18.63 -9.20
CA TRP A 360 -10.98 18.60 -9.57
C TRP A 360 -10.13 19.36 -8.54
N LYS A 361 -10.63 20.50 -8.05
CA LYS A 361 -9.95 21.27 -7.00
C LYS A 361 -9.91 20.48 -5.69
N VAL A 362 -11.01 19.84 -5.31
CA VAL A 362 -11.10 19.01 -4.10
C VAL A 362 -10.16 17.80 -4.20
N PHE A 363 -10.09 17.15 -5.36
CA PHE A 363 -9.26 15.98 -5.59
C PHE A 363 -7.76 16.28 -5.38
N TRP A 364 -7.26 17.37 -5.97
CA TRP A 364 -5.83 17.72 -5.90
C TRP A 364 -5.43 18.53 -4.68
N LYS A 365 -6.31 19.39 -4.15
CA LYS A 365 -5.99 20.35 -3.07
C LYS A 365 -6.71 20.08 -1.75
N GLY A 366 -7.58 19.07 -1.71
CA GLY A 366 -8.40 18.76 -0.54
C GLY A 366 -9.65 19.63 -0.39
N GLY A 367 -10.66 19.08 0.28
CA GLY A 367 -11.94 19.75 0.55
C GLY A 367 -11.98 20.44 1.90
N GLU A 368 -12.82 21.48 2.02
CA GLU A 368 -13.13 22.06 3.34
C GLU A 368 -13.82 21.00 4.21
N PRO A 369 -13.57 21.00 5.53
CA PRO A 369 -14.27 20.09 6.44
C PRO A 369 -15.78 20.19 6.26
N VAL A 370 -16.43 19.03 6.30
CA VAL A 370 -17.89 18.94 6.42
C VAL A 370 -18.30 18.86 7.88
N THR A 371 -17.45 18.25 8.72
CA THR A 371 -17.60 18.10 10.17
C THR A 371 -16.41 18.75 10.88
N THR A 372 -16.60 19.14 12.15
CA THR A 372 -15.52 19.54 13.06
C THR A 372 -15.22 18.46 14.09
N GLU A 373 -15.83 17.27 13.96
CA GLU A 373 -15.66 16.17 14.89
C GLU A 373 -14.29 15.51 14.70
N ASN A 374 -13.59 15.35 15.82
CA ASN A 374 -12.32 14.65 15.88
C ASN A 374 -12.52 13.24 16.42
N ASP A 375 -11.65 12.33 15.99
CA ASP A 375 -11.68 10.93 16.42
C ASP A 375 -11.23 10.80 17.87
N ASN A 376 -12.19 10.50 18.74
CA ASN A 376 -11.96 10.21 20.16
C ASN A 376 -12.01 8.70 20.46
N ARG A 377 -12.33 7.86 19.47
CA ARG A 377 -12.54 6.43 19.65
C ARG A 377 -11.27 5.64 19.35
N SER A 378 -10.53 6.03 18.31
CA SER A 378 -9.32 5.32 17.91
C SER A 378 -8.20 5.48 18.96
N PRO A 379 -7.58 4.38 19.41
CA PRO A 379 -6.42 4.47 20.29
C PRO A 379 -5.22 5.04 19.53
N GLU A 380 -4.42 5.85 20.20
CA GLU A 380 -3.16 6.34 19.62
C GLU A 380 -2.16 5.18 19.44
N LEU A 381 -1.42 5.17 18.34
CA LEU A 381 -0.47 4.09 18.03
C LEU A 381 0.65 3.97 19.06
N ILE A 382 1.01 5.06 19.75
CA ILE A 382 2.01 5.06 20.83
C ILE A 382 1.61 4.14 21.99
N SER A 383 0.31 3.87 22.16
CA SER A 383 -0.22 2.96 23.19
C SER A 383 -0.09 1.48 22.82
N PHE A 384 0.40 1.14 21.62
CA PHE A 384 0.51 -0.24 21.15
C PHE A 384 1.33 -1.14 22.08
N PRO A 385 2.51 -0.75 22.60
CA PRO A 385 3.28 -1.60 23.51
C PRO A 385 2.55 -1.92 24.81
N GLN A 386 1.72 -1.01 25.30
CA GLN A 386 0.99 -1.17 26.57
C GLN A 386 -0.39 -1.83 26.38
N GLN A 387 -1.04 -1.61 25.23
CA GLN A 387 -2.41 -2.06 24.94
C GLN A 387 -2.53 -2.66 23.52
N PRO A 388 -1.73 -3.69 23.16
CA PRO A 388 -1.66 -4.19 21.79
C PRO A 388 -3.00 -4.70 21.27
N GLY A 389 -3.79 -5.37 22.13
CA GLY A 389 -5.11 -5.90 21.76
C GLY A 389 -6.13 -4.82 21.39
N LYS A 390 -6.08 -3.64 22.03
CA LYS A 390 -7.00 -2.54 21.69
C LYS A 390 -6.64 -1.90 20.35
N VAL A 391 -5.35 -1.67 20.12
CA VAL A 391 -4.87 -1.09 18.85
C VAL A 391 -5.08 -2.05 17.68
N PHE A 392 -4.83 -3.36 17.89
CA PHE A 392 -5.12 -4.38 16.88
C PHE A 392 -6.62 -4.52 16.59
N LYS A 393 -7.49 -4.44 17.60
CA LYS A 393 -8.93 -4.45 17.37
C LYS A 393 -9.37 -3.22 16.55
N ALA A 394 -8.77 -2.06 16.81
CA ALA A 394 -9.05 -0.84 16.05
C ALA A 394 -8.51 -0.90 14.61
N SER A 395 -7.43 -1.64 14.36
CA SER A 395 -6.86 -1.78 13.03
C SER A 395 -7.73 -2.57 12.05
N ILE A 396 -8.67 -3.36 12.57
CA ILE A 396 -9.60 -4.17 11.77
C ILE A 396 -11.04 -3.64 11.80
N TRP A 397 -11.29 -2.44 12.34
CA TRP A 397 -12.62 -1.83 12.26
C TRP A 397 -13.04 -1.66 10.81
N GLY A 398 -14.32 -1.90 10.55
CA GLY A 398 -14.88 -1.96 9.20
C GLY A 398 -14.83 -3.34 8.54
N MET A 399 -13.96 -4.23 9.03
CA MET A 399 -13.95 -5.63 8.68
C MET A 399 -14.67 -6.46 9.75
N SER A 400 -15.84 -7.00 9.42
CA SER A 400 -16.57 -7.90 10.32
C SER A 400 -16.45 -9.34 9.83
N SER A 401 -15.75 -10.19 10.57
CA SER A 401 -15.69 -11.63 10.28
C SER A 401 -16.94 -12.32 10.85
N SER A 402 -18.02 -12.33 10.07
CA SER A 402 -19.20 -13.13 10.42
C SER A 402 -18.87 -14.61 10.24
N TRP A 403 -19.29 -15.46 11.17
CA TRP A 403 -18.98 -16.91 11.10
C TRP A 403 -19.40 -17.56 9.78
N MET A 404 -20.47 -17.05 9.12
CA MET A 404 -20.90 -17.54 7.81
C MET A 404 -19.83 -17.30 6.73
N LEU A 405 -19.33 -16.07 6.60
CA LEU A 405 -18.26 -15.73 5.66
C LEU A 405 -16.96 -16.44 6.00
N THR A 406 -16.62 -16.56 7.29
CA THR A 406 -15.45 -17.33 7.73
C THR A 406 -15.55 -18.79 7.30
N LEU A 407 -16.73 -19.42 7.49
CA LEU A 407 -16.95 -20.80 7.09
C LEU A 407 -16.95 -20.94 5.56
N SER A 408 -17.53 -19.99 4.81
CA SER A 408 -17.42 -19.97 3.35
C SER A 408 -15.97 -19.84 2.88
N THR A 409 -15.13 -19.04 3.54
CA THR A 409 -13.70 -18.97 3.26
C THR A 409 -13.02 -20.32 3.53
N ILE A 410 -13.29 -20.97 4.67
CA ILE A 410 -12.72 -22.29 4.99
C ILE A 410 -13.14 -23.34 3.96
N LEU A 411 -14.42 -23.37 3.58
CA LEU A 411 -14.95 -24.28 2.57
C LEU A 411 -14.32 -24.01 1.19
N GLY A 412 -14.15 -22.73 0.81
CA GLY A 412 -13.48 -22.35 -0.43
C GLY A 412 -12.01 -22.79 -0.46
N VAL A 413 -11.27 -22.62 0.65
CA VAL A 413 -9.91 -23.18 0.77
C VAL A 413 -9.94 -24.70 0.67
N GLY A 414 -10.92 -25.36 1.30
CA GLY A 414 -11.12 -26.80 1.20
C GLY A 414 -11.31 -27.27 -0.25
N LEU A 415 -12.14 -26.57 -1.03
CA LEU A 415 -12.34 -26.85 -2.46
C LEU A 415 -11.04 -26.73 -3.25
N MET A 416 -10.22 -25.70 -2.97
CA MET A 416 -8.93 -25.55 -3.65
C MET A 416 -7.99 -26.75 -3.45
N PHE A 417 -8.12 -27.51 -2.37
CA PHE A 417 -7.30 -28.70 -2.11
C PHE A 417 -8.05 -30.03 -2.29
N ALA A 418 -9.37 -29.98 -2.55
CA ALA A 418 -10.21 -31.17 -2.67
C ALA A 418 -9.73 -32.16 -3.74
N PRO A 419 -9.30 -31.74 -4.96
CA PRO A 419 -8.82 -32.69 -5.97
C PRO A 419 -7.67 -33.56 -5.47
N ALA A 420 -6.72 -32.98 -4.73
CA ALA A 420 -5.60 -33.70 -4.15
C ALA A 420 -6.05 -34.71 -3.06
N LEU A 421 -7.05 -34.35 -2.24
CA LEU A 421 -7.60 -35.23 -1.21
C LEU A 421 -8.34 -36.44 -1.80
N PHE A 422 -8.98 -36.25 -2.96
CA PHE A 422 -9.73 -37.31 -3.64
C PHE A 422 -8.90 -38.03 -4.73
N GLY A 423 -7.60 -37.78 -4.81
CA GLY A 423 -6.69 -38.46 -5.75
C GLY A 423 -6.92 -38.10 -7.22
N VAL A 424 -7.53 -36.94 -7.49
CA VAL A 424 -7.78 -36.42 -8.84
C VAL A 424 -6.58 -35.59 -9.29
N GLY A 425 -6.12 -35.80 -10.52
CA GLY A 425 -4.97 -35.09 -11.10
C GLY A 425 -5.22 -33.58 -11.21
N ILE A 426 -4.18 -32.78 -10.98
CA ILE A 426 -4.26 -31.31 -10.97
C ILE A 426 -4.66 -30.70 -12.32
N GLU A 427 -4.34 -31.37 -13.43
CA GLU A 427 -4.62 -30.91 -14.81
C GLU A 427 -6.02 -31.32 -15.31
N THR A 428 -6.85 -31.94 -14.46
CA THR A 428 -8.20 -32.34 -14.85
C THR A 428 -9.17 -31.17 -14.79
N LYS A 429 -10.21 -31.19 -15.63
CA LYS A 429 -11.26 -30.16 -15.61
C LYS A 429 -12.05 -30.17 -14.30
N ALA A 430 -12.23 -31.34 -13.68
CA ALA A 430 -12.80 -31.46 -12.35
C ALA A 430 -11.94 -30.74 -11.28
N ALA A 431 -10.61 -30.81 -11.39
CA ALA A 431 -9.71 -30.06 -10.53
C ALA A 431 -9.79 -28.55 -10.78
N ASP A 432 -9.87 -28.12 -12.05
CA ASP A 432 -10.00 -26.71 -12.41
C ASP A 432 -11.25 -26.05 -11.80
N ILE A 433 -12.39 -26.73 -11.84
CA ILE A 433 -13.65 -26.25 -11.22
C ILE A 433 -13.44 -26.00 -9.73
N ASN A 434 -12.76 -26.91 -9.04
CA ASN A 434 -12.48 -26.84 -7.62
C ASN A 434 -11.47 -25.74 -7.26
N HIS A 435 -10.35 -25.67 -7.99
CA HIS A 435 -9.32 -24.66 -7.79
C HIS A 435 -9.86 -23.25 -8.05
N LEU A 436 -10.50 -23.04 -9.21
CA LEU A 436 -11.07 -21.75 -9.58
C LEU A 436 -12.25 -21.37 -8.69
N GLY A 437 -13.21 -22.28 -8.51
CA GLY A 437 -14.40 -22.07 -7.71
C GLY A 437 -14.06 -21.78 -6.25
N GLY A 438 -13.19 -22.61 -5.65
CA GLY A 438 -12.71 -22.42 -4.28
C GLY A 438 -12.02 -21.07 -4.08
N ALA A 439 -11.11 -20.70 -4.98
CA ALA A 439 -10.40 -19.43 -4.88
C ALA A 439 -11.32 -18.20 -5.05
N LEU A 440 -12.26 -18.24 -6.01
CA LEU A 440 -13.24 -17.16 -6.19
C LEU A 440 -14.16 -17.01 -4.98
N VAL A 441 -14.56 -18.13 -4.35
CA VAL A 441 -15.34 -18.11 -3.11
C VAL A 441 -14.55 -17.47 -1.97
N VAL A 442 -13.27 -17.83 -1.81
CA VAL A 442 -12.38 -17.23 -0.80
C VAL A 442 -12.26 -15.73 -0.99
N VAL A 443 -11.93 -15.29 -2.21
CA VAL A 443 -11.73 -13.88 -2.56
C VAL A 443 -12.99 -13.08 -2.27
N THR A 444 -14.13 -13.56 -2.77
CA THR A 444 -15.42 -12.91 -2.57
C THR A 444 -15.79 -12.86 -1.10
N ALA A 445 -15.63 -13.97 -0.36
CA ALA A 445 -15.97 -14.02 1.06
C ALA A 445 -15.14 -13.02 1.88
N VAL A 446 -13.83 -12.96 1.68
CA VAL A 446 -12.93 -12.06 2.42
C VAL A 446 -13.16 -10.60 2.03
N VAL A 447 -13.32 -10.28 0.75
CA VAL A 447 -13.66 -8.92 0.31
C VAL A 447 -14.99 -8.47 0.91
N CYS A 448 -15.97 -9.36 1.01
CA CYS A 448 -17.25 -9.06 1.64
C CYS A 448 -17.19 -8.98 3.17
N MET A 449 -16.06 -9.30 3.82
CA MET A 449 -15.87 -9.01 5.23
C MET A 449 -15.80 -7.51 5.50
N ALA A 450 -15.44 -6.68 4.51
CA ALA A 450 -15.73 -5.24 4.56
C ALA A 450 -17.24 -5.03 4.65
N GLU A 451 -17.73 -4.45 5.74
CA GLU A 451 -19.17 -4.17 5.88
C GLU A 451 -19.70 -3.30 4.72
N PRO A 452 -18.97 -2.30 4.19
CA PRO A 452 -19.43 -1.51 3.03
C PRO A 452 -19.66 -2.31 1.75
N LEU A 453 -19.05 -3.50 1.63
CA LEU A 453 -19.18 -4.41 0.49
C LEU A 453 -20.02 -5.64 0.79
N ARG A 454 -20.77 -5.67 1.90
CA ARG A 454 -21.49 -6.86 2.35
C ARG A 454 -22.46 -7.44 1.31
N VAL A 455 -22.99 -6.60 0.42
CA VAL A 455 -23.87 -7.00 -0.69
C VAL A 455 -23.20 -7.96 -1.67
N GLY A 456 -21.87 -7.87 -1.84
CA GLY A 456 -21.10 -8.73 -2.73
C GLY A 456 -21.21 -10.21 -2.40
N ARG A 457 -21.62 -10.58 -1.17
CA ARG A 457 -21.77 -11.97 -0.73
C ARG A 457 -22.71 -12.78 -1.63
N TYR A 458 -23.68 -12.14 -2.28
CA TYR A 458 -24.59 -12.84 -3.19
C TYR A 458 -23.87 -13.43 -4.41
N PHE A 459 -22.68 -12.93 -4.74
CA PHE A 459 -21.85 -13.56 -5.76
C PHE A 459 -21.40 -14.97 -5.35
N ASN A 460 -21.17 -15.22 -4.05
CA ASN A 460 -20.92 -16.58 -3.54
C ASN A 460 -22.13 -17.51 -3.66
N VAL A 461 -23.36 -16.99 -3.75
CA VAL A 461 -24.54 -17.81 -4.05
C VAL A 461 -24.43 -18.35 -5.47
N LEU A 462 -24.10 -17.48 -6.43
CA LEU A 462 -23.89 -17.89 -7.82
C LEU A 462 -22.72 -18.88 -7.94
N LEU A 463 -21.58 -18.59 -7.29
CA LEU A 463 -20.42 -19.48 -7.31
C LEU A 463 -20.72 -20.84 -6.65
N GLY A 464 -21.38 -20.85 -5.49
CA GLY A 464 -21.77 -22.08 -4.80
C GLY A 464 -22.70 -22.95 -5.64
N LEU A 465 -23.68 -22.36 -6.32
CA LEU A 465 -24.55 -23.08 -7.24
C LEU A 465 -23.79 -23.60 -8.46
N ALA A 466 -22.85 -22.83 -9.01
CA ALA A 466 -22.03 -23.28 -10.12
C ALA A 466 -21.14 -24.47 -9.73
N ILE A 467 -20.48 -24.40 -8.56
CA ILE A 467 -19.66 -25.50 -8.02
C ILE A 467 -20.50 -26.75 -7.75
N ALA A 468 -21.76 -26.60 -7.35
CA ALA A 468 -22.62 -27.74 -7.11
C ALA A 468 -23.09 -28.47 -8.39
N VAL A 469 -23.09 -27.76 -9.53
CA VAL A 469 -23.69 -28.26 -10.78
C VAL A 469 -22.63 -28.64 -11.81
N LEU A 470 -21.57 -27.82 -11.98
CA LEU A 470 -20.57 -28.00 -13.03
C LEU A 470 -19.83 -29.35 -12.99
N PRO A 471 -19.45 -29.92 -11.83
CA PRO A 471 -18.74 -31.21 -11.76
C PRO A 471 -19.50 -32.37 -12.41
N TRP A 472 -20.84 -32.31 -12.48
CA TRP A 472 -21.67 -33.35 -13.09
C TRP A 472 -21.61 -33.38 -14.63
N PHE A 473 -21.08 -32.33 -15.25
CA PHE A 473 -20.90 -32.24 -16.70
C PHE A 473 -19.50 -32.64 -17.16
N VAL A 474 -18.62 -33.03 -16.24
CA VAL A 474 -17.23 -33.34 -16.51
C VAL A 474 -16.97 -34.83 -16.26
N GLN A 475 -16.32 -35.50 -17.21
CA GLN A 475 -16.11 -36.96 -17.20
C GLN A 475 -14.82 -37.40 -16.49
N ASP A 476 -13.91 -36.47 -16.19
CA ASP A 476 -12.59 -36.75 -15.59
C ASP A 476 -12.57 -36.64 -14.04
N GLY A 477 -13.74 -36.44 -13.42
CA GLY A 477 -13.89 -36.35 -11.97
C GLY A 477 -14.25 -37.69 -11.30
N SER A 478 -13.99 -37.79 -9.99
CA SER A 478 -14.48 -38.91 -9.18
C SER A 478 -15.90 -38.63 -8.69
N LEU A 479 -16.75 -39.66 -8.61
CA LEU A 479 -18.11 -39.53 -8.10
C LEU A 479 -18.15 -38.91 -6.69
N LEU A 480 -17.18 -39.29 -5.85
CA LEU A 480 -17.07 -38.78 -4.49
C LEU A 480 -16.73 -37.29 -4.46
N LEU A 481 -15.86 -36.83 -5.36
CA LEU A 481 -15.55 -35.40 -5.52
C LEU A 481 -16.81 -34.64 -5.96
N SER A 482 -17.52 -35.09 -6.99
CA SER A 482 -18.75 -34.40 -7.46
C SER A 482 -19.84 -34.28 -6.38
N ILE A 483 -20.02 -35.33 -5.56
CA ILE A 483 -20.95 -35.29 -4.42
C ILE A 483 -20.46 -34.29 -3.36
N SER A 484 -19.17 -34.32 -3.03
CA SER A 484 -18.56 -33.36 -2.10
C SER A 484 -18.74 -31.92 -2.58
N ASP A 485 -18.46 -31.64 -3.85
CA ASP A 485 -18.59 -30.32 -4.47
C ASP A 485 -20.04 -29.83 -4.44
N THR A 486 -21.00 -30.74 -4.65
CA THR A 486 -22.44 -30.45 -4.52
C THR A 486 -22.79 -30.01 -3.10
N VAL A 487 -22.38 -30.79 -2.09
CA VAL A 487 -22.66 -30.50 -0.68
C VAL A 487 -22.02 -29.17 -0.26
N VAL A 488 -20.75 -28.98 -0.62
CA VAL A 488 -19.99 -27.77 -0.26
C VAL A 488 -20.52 -26.55 -1.01
N GLY A 489 -20.84 -26.66 -2.30
CA GLY A 489 -21.42 -25.59 -3.11
C GLY A 489 -22.79 -25.11 -2.59
N VAL A 490 -23.68 -26.05 -2.24
CA VAL A 490 -24.96 -25.73 -1.59
C VAL A 490 -24.76 -25.06 -0.22
N ALA A 491 -23.81 -25.55 0.58
CA ALA A 491 -23.48 -24.95 1.87
C ALA A 491 -22.96 -23.51 1.71
N ILE A 492 -22.05 -23.27 0.77
CA ILE A 492 -21.53 -21.92 0.46
C ILE A 492 -22.68 -21.00 0.05
N ALA A 493 -23.59 -21.46 -0.82
CA ALA A 493 -24.74 -20.67 -1.25
C ALA A 493 -25.65 -20.31 -0.07
N ALA A 494 -25.98 -21.28 0.79
CA ALA A 494 -26.83 -21.05 1.97
C ALA A 494 -26.18 -20.09 2.97
N LEU A 495 -24.89 -20.27 3.28
CA LEU A 495 -24.15 -19.39 4.18
C LEU A 495 -24.08 -17.94 3.67
N SER A 496 -24.04 -17.76 2.35
CA SER A 496 -23.92 -16.44 1.71
C SER A 496 -25.23 -15.64 1.67
N LEU A 497 -26.37 -16.23 2.04
CA LEU A 497 -27.64 -15.50 2.12
C LEU A 497 -27.69 -14.56 3.34
N SER A 498 -27.10 -14.99 4.46
CA SER A 498 -27.12 -14.22 5.70
C SER A 498 -26.25 -12.97 5.60
N ARG A 499 -26.79 -11.83 6.05
CA ARG A 499 -26.03 -10.56 6.14
C ARG A 499 -24.98 -10.58 7.25
N GLY A 500 -25.22 -11.33 8.32
CA GLY A 500 -24.44 -11.26 9.55
C GLY A 500 -24.66 -9.94 10.31
N LYS A 501 -23.86 -9.73 11.35
CA LYS A 501 -23.90 -8.50 12.16
C LYS A 501 -23.10 -7.39 11.48
N ILE A 502 -23.67 -6.19 11.47
CA ILE A 502 -23.01 -4.94 11.07
C ILE A 502 -22.72 -4.17 12.36
N THR A 503 -21.48 -3.78 12.56
CA THR A 503 -21.00 -3.21 13.82
C THR A 503 -20.72 -1.72 13.72
N GLU A 504 -20.49 -1.21 12.51
CA GLU A 504 -20.08 0.16 12.26
C GLU A 504 -21.12 0.95 11.45
N ARG A 505 -20.93 2.27 11.38
CA ARG A 505 -21.75 3.19 10.58
C ARG A 505 -20.87 3.88 9.55
N TYR A 506 -21.44 4.11 8.37
CA TYR A 506 -20.73 4.59 7.18
C TYR A 506 -21.41 5.83 6.56
N GLY A 507 -22.24 6.54 7.33
CA GLY A 507 -22.93 7.75 6.90
C GLY A 507 -23.76 7.54 5.63
N LEU A 508 -23.45 8.30 4.57
CA LEU A 508 -24.18 8.23 3.28
C LEU A 508 -24.13 6.85 2.59
N TRP A 509 -23.24 5.96 3.01
CA TRP A 509 -23.06 4.63 2.43
C TRP A 509 -23.91 3.56 3.11
N ASP A 510 -24.52 3.84 4.28
CA ASP A 510 -25.31 2.86 5.04
C ASP A 510 -26.43 2.23 4.20
N LYS A 511 -26.98 2.97 3.23
CA LYS A 511 -28.00 2.46 2.29
C LYS A 511 -27.52 1.34 1.36
N TYR A 512 -26.21 1.22 1.14
CA TYR A 512 -25.59 0.18 0.32
C TYR A 512 -25.10 -1.00 1.17
N VAL A 513 -25.01 -0.85 2.49
CA VAL A 513 -24.73 -1.95 3.42
C VAL A 513 -26.02 -2.78 3.54
N LYS A 514 -26.14 -3.86 2.75
CA LYS A 514 -27.29 -4.78 2.77
C LYS A 514 -26.82 -6.23 2.77
#